data_AF-A0A962QRM4-F1
#
_entry.id   AF-A0A962QRM4-F1
#
_cell.length_a   1.000
_cell.length_b   1.000
_cell.length_c   1.000
_cell.angle_alpha   90.00
_cell.angle_beta   90.00
_cell.angle_gamma   90.00
#
_symmetry.space_group_name_H-M   'P 1'
#
loop_
_entity.id
_entity.type
_entity.pdbx_description
1 polymer ?
#
loop_
_entity_poly.entity_id
_entity_poly.type
_entity_poly.pdbx_seq_one_letter_code
_entity_poly.pdbx_strand_id
1 'polypeptide(L)'
;KRAQYLLRLKGLEVDGQNNTLNDPAFLMEQMELREALAEVRSSADPQGSLDVLLREIGGMIQAQIAQLAVLFEDGTPQGLVTAAQSVQKMQFLNKLHAEAEAVEAELDEAC
;
A
#
# COMPACT_ATOMS: atom_id res chain seq x y z
N LYS A 1 5.40 6.02 -9.21
CA LYS A 1 5.64 6.78 -10.47
C LYS A 1 6.36 5.96 -11.56
N ARG A 2 7.53 5.34 -11.30
CA ARG A 2 8.26 4.53 -12.31
C ARG A 2 7.48 3.33 -12.86
N ALA A 3 6.87 2.50 -11.98
CA ALA A 3 6.11 1.32 -12.41
C ALA A 3 4.90 1.66 -13.30
N GLN A 4 4.15 2.72 -12.96
CA GLN A 4 3.04 3.24 -13.78
C GLN A 4 3.50 3.65 -15.18
N TYR A 5 4.64 4.33 -15.28
CA TYR A 5 5.21 4.72 -16.56
C TYR A 5 5.58 3.51 -17.42
N LEU A 6 6.19 2.48 -16.83
CA LEU A 6 6.53 1.24 -17.53
C LEU A 6 5.29 0.51 -18.06
N LEU A 7 4.20 0.47 -17.28
CA LEU A 7 2.93 -0.12 -17.73
C LEU A 7 2.31 0.67 -18.88
N ARG A 8 2.37 2.01 -18.83
CA ARG A 8 1.88 2.86 -19.91
C ARG A 8 2.62 2.64 -21.22
N LEU A 9 3.95 2.44 -21.17
CA LEU A 9 4.74 2.08 -22.34
C LEU A 9 4.33 0.72 -22.95
N LYS A 10 3.71 -0.15 -22.15
CA LYS A 10 3.17 -1.45 -22.59
C LYS A 10 1.68 -1.39 -22.97
N GLY A 11 1.09 -0.20 -23.02
CA GLY A 11 -0.31 0.02 -23.40
C GLY A 11 -1.33 -0.22 -22.28
N LEU A 12 -0.88 -0.41 -21.03
CA LEU A 12 -1.76 -0.53 -19.88
C LEU A 12 -1.77 0.79 -19.09
N GLU A 13 -2.93 1.44 -19.06
CA GLU A 13 -3.15 2.56 -18.15
C GLU A 13 -3.64 2.04 -16.80
N VAL A 14 -2.89 2.37 -15.76
CA VAL A 14 -3.30 2.11 -14.37
C VAL A 14 -4.22 3.25 -13.96
N ASP A 15 -5.49 3.16 -14.32
CA ASP A 15 -6.48 4.11 -13.85
C ASP A 15 -6.87 3.78 -12.42
N GLY A 16 -6.58 4.71 -11.50
CA GLY A 16 -6.61 4.49 -10.05
C GLY A 16 -8.01 4.28 -9.46
N GLN A 17 -9.06 4.34 -10.26
CA GLN A 17 -10.45 4.25 -9.80
C GLN A 17 -11.25 3.07 -10.35
N ASN A 18 -10.87 2.46 -11.48
CA ASN A 18 -11.72 1.47 -12.16
C ASN A 18 -11.35 -0.01 -11.91
N ASN A 19 -10.21 -0.30 -11.27
CA ASN A 19 -9.75 -1.69 -11.08
C ASN A 19 -9.59 -2.12 -9.61
N THR A 20 -9.93 -1.25 -8.65
CA THR A 20 -9.76 -1.47 -7.20
C THR A 20 -10.60 -2.62 -6.62
N LEU A 21 -11.60 -3.16 -7.33
CA LEU A 21 -12.71 -3.85 -6.67
C LEU A 21 -12.86 -5.35 -6.94
N ASN A 22 -11.84 -6.03 -7.47
CA ASN A 22 -11.87 -7.49 -7.65
C ASN A 22 -10.88 -8.25 -6.74
N ASP A 23 -10.44 -7.65 -5.64
CA ASP A 23 -9.63 -8.34 -4.63
C ASP A 23 -10.22 -8.15 -3.22
N PRO A 24 -11.20 -9.01 -2.84
CA PRO A 24 -11.84 -8.94 -1.52
C PRO A 24 -10.85 -9.10 -0.37
N ALA A 25 -9.78 -9.90 -0.55
CA ALA A 25 -8.79 -10.12 0.49
C ALA A 25 -8.02 -8.83 0.80
N PHE A 26 -7.58 -8.12 -0.24
CA PHE A 26 -6.92 -6.83 -0.08
C PHE A 26 -7.83 -5.74 0.51
N LEU A 27 -9.13 -5.76 0.18
CA LEU A 27 -10.08 -4.81 0.75
C LEU A 27 -10.29 -5.05 2.26
N MET A 28 -10.37 -6.31 2.69
CA MET A 28 -10.44 -6.65 4.12
C MET A 28 -9.17 -6.24 4.85
N GLU A 29 -8.01 -6.57 4.30
CA GLU A 29 -6.71 -6.18 4.86
C GLU A 29 -6.59 -4.64 5.00
N GLN A 30 -7.06 -3.88 4.01
CA GLN A 30 -7.12 -2.42 4.14
C GLN A 30 -8.05 -1.92 5.25
N MET A 31 -9.18 -2.60 5.46
CA MET A 31 -10.11 -2.23 6.52
C MET A 31 -9.50 -2.49 7.90
N GLU A 32 -8.89 -3.65 8.08
CA GLU A 32 -8.20 -4.03 9.33
C GLU A 32 -7.06 -3.06 9.65
N LEU A 33 -6.23 -2.71 8.67
CA LEU A 33 -5.14 -1.75 8.87
C LEU A 33 -5.65 -0.33 9.23
N ARG A 34 -6.78 0.09 8.65
CA ARG A 34 -7.39 1.39 8.99
C ARG A 34 -8.02 1.38 10.37
N GLU A 35 -8.62 0.27 10.77
CA GLU A 35 -9.15 0.08 12.12
C GLU A 35 -8.00 0.12 13.15
N ALA A 36 -6.91 -0.61 12.90
CA ALA A 36 -5.71 -0.56 13.72
C ALA A 36 -5.17 0.87 13.85
N LEU A 37 -5.07 1.62 12.74
CA LEU A 37 -4.63 3.03 12.77
C LEU A 37 -5.56 3.93 13.61
N ALA A 38 -6.88 3.71 13.54
CA ALA A 38 -7.85 4.47 14.32
C ALA A 38 -7.71 4.19 15.83
N GLU A 39 -7.39 2.95 16.19
CA GLU A 39 -7.23 2.51 17.58
C GLU A 39 -5.91 2.96 18.24
N VAL A 40 -4.88 3.27 17.45
CA VAL A 40 -3.54 3.72 17.93
C VAL A 40 -3.66 4.78 19.02
N ARG A 41 -4.47 5.83 18.81
CA ARG A 41 -4.60 6.97 19.75
C ARG A 41 -5.20 6.59 21.10
N SER A 42 -5.99 5.52 21.12
CA SER A 42 -6.64 5.00 22.34
C SER A 42 -5.91 3.82 22.97
N SER A 43 -4.80 3.38 22.36
CA SER A 43 -4.03 2.26 22.86
C SER A 43 -3.26 2.62 24.14
N ALA A 44 -2.88 1.61 24.91
CA ALA A 44 -2.08 1.81 26.13
C ALA A 44 -0.64 2.29 25.84
N ASP A 45 -0.15 2.04 24.62
CA ASP A 45 1.15 2.49 24.12
C ASP A 45 0.98 2.94 22.65
N PRO A 46 0.50 4.18 22.42
CA PRO A 46 0.22 4.69 21.08
C PRO A 46 1.46 4.67 20.17
N GLN A 47 2.62 5.08 20.68
CA GLN A 47 3.87 5.12 19.92
C GLN A 47 4.29 3.71 19.49
N GLY A 48 4.33 2.76 20.43
CA GLY A 48 4.71 1.38 20.12
C GLY A 48 3.71 0.70 19.17
N SER A 49 2.42 1.01 19.31
CA SER A 49 1.36 0.49 18.42
C SER A 49 1.52 1.03 16.99
N LEU A 50 1.83 2.33 16.86
CA LEU A 50 2.08 2.96 15.57
C LEU A 50 3.35 2.43 14.90
N ASP A 51 4.43 2.23 15.66
CA ASP A 51 5.70 1.67 15.18
C ASP A 51 5.52 0.26 14.59
N VAL A 52 4.64 -0.55 15.18
CA VAL A 52 4.31 -1.87 14.65
C VAL A 52 3.57 -1.72 13.32
N LEU A 53 2.57 -0.84 13.27
CA LEU A 53 1.75 -0.61 12.08
C LEU A 53 2.58 -0.05 10.90
N LEU A 54 3.45 0.93 11.16
CA LEU A 54 4.35 1.50 10.15
C LEU A 54 5.29 0.42 9.57
N ARG A 55 5.84 -0.45 10.42
CA ARG A 55 6.67 -1.58 9.97
C ARG A 55 5.89 -2.58 9.12
N GLU A 56 4.66 -2.88 9.50
CA GLU A 56 3.79 -3.77 8.73
C GLU A 56 3.48 -3.20 7.34
N ILE A 57 3.01 -1.94 7.27
CA ILE A 57 2.74 -1.26 6.00
C ILE A 57 4.01 -1.19 5.14
N GLY A 58 5.15 -0.86 5.73
CA GLY A 58 6.45 -0.83 5.05
C GLY A 58 6.84 -2.18 4.47
N GLY A 59 6.64 -3.26 5.21
CA GLY A 59 6.86 -4.64 4.75
C GLY A 59 5.96 -5.01 3.57
N MET A 60 4.69 -4.64 3.62
CA MET A 60 3.74 -4.86 2.52
C MET A 60 4.16 -4.10 1.25
N ILE A 61 4.60 -2.84 1.38
CA ILE A 61 5.11 -2.05 0.25
C ILE A 61 6.33 -2.73 -0.38
N GLN A 62 7.28 -3.20 0.45
CA GLN A 62 8.48 -3.90 -0.05
C GLN A 62 8.11 -5.20 -0.79
N ALA A 63 7.15 -5.96 -0.28
CA ALA A 63 6.65 -7.17 -0.94
C ALA A 63 6.05 -6.86 -2.32
N GLN A 64 5.26 -5.78 -2.44
CA GLN A 64 4.72 -5.35 -3.73
C GLN A 64 5.82 -4.90 -4.71
N ILE A 65 6.86 -4.20 -4.23
CA ILE A 65 8.01 -3.80 -5.06
C ILE A 65 8.75 -5.04 -5.60
N ALA A 66 9.00 -6.02 -4.74
CA ALA A 66 9.65 -7.28 -5.14
C ALA A 66 8.81 -8.03 -6.18
N GLN A 67 7.49 -8.11 -5.96
CA GLN A 67 6.57 -8.74 -6.91
C GLN A 67 6.59 -8.03 -8.27
N LEU A 68 6.60 -6.70 -8.30
CA LEU A 68 6.68 -5.93 -9.53
C LEU A 68 7.96 -6.17 -10.31
N ALA A 69 9.10 -6.29 -9.63
CA ALA A 69 10.36 -6.58 -10.29
C ALA A 69 10.27 -7.90 -11.08
N VAL A 70 9.74 -8.96 -10.45
CA VAL A 70 9.54 -10.27 -11.08
C VAL A 70 8.56 -10.18 -12.26
N LEU A 71 7.43 -9.48 -12.09
CA LEU A 71 6.40 -9.37 -13.14
C LEU A 71 6.89 -8.59 -14.36
N PHE A 72 7.71 -7.56 -14.16
CA PHE A 72 8.32 -6.81 -15.26
C PHE A 72 9.42 -7.60 -15.97
N GLU A 73 10.17 -8.45 -15.26
CA GLU A 73 11.16 -9.34 -15.87
C GLU A 73 10.51 -10.43 -16.74
N ASP A 74 9.41 -11.03 -16.28
CA ASP A 74 8.65 -12.02 -17.05
C ASP A 74 8.04 -11.38 -18.32
N GLY A 75 7.48 -10.17 -18.20
CA GLY A 75 7.05 -9.37 -19.34
C GLY A 75 5.85 -9.94 -20.13
N THR A 76 5.21 -10.99 -19.62
CA THR A 76 4.02 -11.59 -20.25
C THR A 76 2.81 -10.65 -20.15
N PRO A 77 1.85 -10.73 -21.09
CA PRO A 77 0.61 -9.93 -21.01
C PRO A 77 -0.13 -10.13 -19.68
N GLN A 78 -0.16 -11.37 -19.18
CA GLN A 78 -0.77 -11.69 -17.89
C GLN A 78 0.03 -11.07 -16.72
N GLY A 79 1.36 -11.15 -16.76
CA GLY A 79 2.23 -10.53 -15.77
C GLY A 79 2.06 -9.01 -15.71
N LEU A 80 1.85 -8.37 -16.86
CA LEU A 80 1.59 -6.92 -16.93
C LEU A 80 0.24 -6.52 -16.31
N VAL A 81 -0.80 -7.35 -16.43
CA VAL A 81 -2.09 -7.13 -15.73
C VAL A 81 -1.91 -7.24 -14.22
N THR A 82 -1.21 -8.27 -13.74
CA THR A 82 -0.88 -8.43 -12.32
C THR A 82 -0.03 -7.28 -11.80
N ALA A 83 0.90 -6.77 -12.62
CA ALA A 83 1.72 -5.61 -12.27
C ALA A 83 0.87 -4.34 -12.12
N ALA A 84 -0.13 -4.13 -12.99
CA ALA A 84 -1.07 -3.03 -12.82
C ALA A 84 -1.84 -3.11 -11.49
N GLN A 85 -2.29 -4.30 -11.08
CA GLN A 85 -2.95 -4.52 -9.79
C GLN A 85 -2.00 -4.23 -8.62
N SER A 86 -0.76 -4.72 -8.66
CA SER A 86 0.25 -4.47 -7.63
C SER A 86 0.57 -2.97 -7.49
N VAL A 87 0.64 -2.24 -8.60
CA VAL A 87 0.79 -0.76 -8.59
C VAL A 87 -0.37 -0.08 -7.87
N GLN A 88 -1.61 -0.52 -8.09
CA GLN A 88 -2.77 0.03 -7.38
C GLN A 88 -2.70 -0.28 -5.88
N LYS A 89 -2.38 -1.52 -5.50
CA LYS A 89 -2.20 -1.89 -4.09
C LYS A 89 -1.18 -0.98 -3.40
N MET A 90 -0.04 -0.74 -4.04
CA MET A 90 0.96 0.20 -3.52
C MET A 90 0.42 1.63 -3.39
N GLN A 91 -0.45 2.12 -4.27
CA GLN A 91 -1.02 3.46 -4.11
C GLN A 91 -1.83 3.58 -2.82
N PHE A 92 -2.62 2.55 -2.49
CA PHE A 92 -3.37 2.53 -1.23
C PHE A 92 -2.45 2.40 -0.02
N LEU A 93 -1.46 1.51 -0.07
CA LEU A 93 -0.50 1.34 1.03
C LEU A 93 0.30 2.62 1.28
N ASN A 94 0.75 3.31 0.23
CA ASN A 94 1.44 4.59 0.38
C ASN A 94 0.53 5.68 0.97
N LYS A 95 -0.77 5.67 0.63
CA LYS A 95 -1.73 6.60 1.24
C LYS A 95 -1.91 6.32 2.73
N LEU A 96 -2.07 5.04 3.10
CA LEU A 96 -2.19 4.62 4.48
C LEU A 96 -0.90 4.90 5.29
N HIS A 97 0.27 4.68 4.68
CA HIS A 97 1.55 5.04 5.29
C HIS A 97 1.63 6.54 5.62
N ALA A 98 1.24 7.40 4.67
CA ALA A 98 1.21 8.84 4.90
C ALA A 98 0.18 9.25 5.97
N GLU A 99 -0.95 8.54 6.06
CA GLU A 99 -1.92 8.73 7.14
C GLU A 99 -1.31 8.34 8.49
N ALA A 100 -0.54 7.25 8.56
CA ALA A 100 0.16 6.80 9.77
C ALA A 100 1.30 7.76 10.18
N GLU A 101 2.11 8.25 9.25
CA GLU A 101 3.14 9.29 9.50
C GLU A 101 2.51 10.59 10.04
N ALA A 102 1.31 10.94 9.60
CA ALA A 102 0.60 12.10 10.16
C ALA A 102 0.18 11.86 11.62
N VAL A 103 -0.26 10.64 11.97
CA VAL A 103 -0.52 10.28 13.37
C VAL A 103 0.76 10.32 14.21
N GLU A 104 1.89 9.88 13.65
CA GLU A 104 3.20 9.91 14.33
C GLU A 104 3.58 11.34 14.70
N ALA A 105 3.50 12.27 13.72
CA ALA A 105 3.78 13.68 13.95
C ALA A 105 2.85 14.30 15.02
N GLU A 106 1.55 13.94 15.01
CA GLU A 106 0.60 14.40 16.03
C GLU A 106 0.96 13.88 17.44
N LEU A 107 1.39 12.63 17.56
CA LEU A 107 1.80 12.04 18.84
C LEU A 107 3.09 12.69 19.37
N ASP A 108 4.06 12.94 18.50
CA ASP A 108 5.32 13.58 18.85
C ASP A 108 5.12 15.03 19.32
N GLU A 109 4.19 15.77 18.71
CA GLU A 109 3.82 17.14 19.14
C GLU A 109 3.06 17.18 20.47
N ALA A 110 2.41 16.08 20.87
CA ALA A 110 1.62 15.98 22.09
C ALA A 110 2.44 15.61 23.34
N CYS A 111 3.71 15.23 23.17
CA CYS A 111 4.64 14.83 24.24
C CYS A 111 5.46 16.01 24.81
#